data_AF-A0A1S2J071-F1
#
_entry.id   AF-A0A1S2J071-F1
#
_cell.length_a   1.000
_cell.length_b   1.000
_cell.length_c   1.000
_cell.angle_alpha   90.00
_cell.angle_beta   90.00
_cell.angle_gamma   90.00
#
_symmetry.space_group_name_H-M   'P 1'
#
loop_
_entity.id
_entity.type
_entity.pdbx_description
1 polymer ?
#
loop_
_entity_poly.entity_id
_entity_poly.type
_entity_poly.pdbx_seq_one_letter_code
_entity_poly.pdbx_strand_id
1 'polypeptide(L)'
;MTGRFATARWAVVTEQGDGRWQLSVHDEADDELGTLGLGVEGSWDPDVEPHVAFVLVQLGLALRGSDPWREDELGDQRAPVLPLG
;
A
#
# COMPACT_ATOMS: atom_id res chain seq x y z
N MET A 1 -11.78 -9.72 -13.71
CA MET A 1 -12.83 -8.70 -13.41
C MET A 1 -12.18 -7.34 -13.57
N THR A 2 -12.76 -6.35 -14.26
CA THR A 2 -12.15 -5.00 -14.34
C THR A 2 -12.52 -4.20 -13.08
N GLY A 3 -11.90 -4.53 -11.95
CA GLY A 3 -12.03 -3.79 -10.70
C GLY A 3 -11.23 -2.47 -10.73
N ARG A 4 -11.52 -1.56 -9.80
CA ARG A 4 -10.87 -0.24 -9.66
C ARG A 4 -9.33 -0.29 -9.70
N PHE A 5 -8.73 -1.37 -9.22
CA PHE A 5 -7.28 -1.53 -9.08
C PHE A 5 -6.66 -2.46 -10.14
N ALA A 6 -7.33 -2.69 -11.27
CA ALA A 6 -6.85 -3.59 -12.31
C ALA A 6 -5.53 -3.15 -12.98
N THR A 7 -5.15 -1.88 -12.86
CA THR A 7 -3.89 -1.32 -13.39
C THR A 7 -2.86 -1.05 -12.29
N ALA A 8 -3.12 -1.46 -11.04
CA ALA A 8 -2.24 -1.15 -9.92
C ALA A 8 -0.82 -1.70 -10.11
N ARG A 9 0.17 -0.88 -9.76
CA ARG A 9 1.60 -1.19 -9.77
C ARG A 9 2.29 -0.89 -8.47
N TRP A 10 1.82 0.11 -7.73
CA TRP A 10 2.47 0.54 -6.50
C TRP A 10 1.44 0.66 -5.38
N ALA A 11 1.85 0.23 -4.19
CA ALA A 11 1.25 0.62 -2.93
C ALA A 11 2.20 1.59 -2.23
N VAL A 12 1.67 2.71 -1.76
CA VAL A 12 2.39 3.74 -1.01
C VAL A 12 1.69 3.91 0.33
N VAL A 13 2.45 3.88 1.43
CA VAL A 13 1.92 4.03 2.78
C VAL A 13 2.61 5.20 3.46
N THR A 14 1.81 6.20 3.80
CA THR A 14 2.26 7.50 4.31
C THR A 14 1.82 7.66 5.76
N GLU A 15 2.74 8.05 6.64
CA GLU A 15 2.42 8.42 8.02
C GLU A 15 1.68 9.76 8.05
N GLN A 16 0.51 9.81 8.68
CA GLN A 16 -0.33 11.01 8.80
C GLN A 16 -0.12 11.76 10.12
N GLY A 17 0.85 11.30 10.93
CA GLY A 17 1.10 11.78 12.29
C GLY A 17 0.25 11.05 13.35
N ASP A 18 0.69 11.16 14.60
CA ASP A 18 0.12 10.47 15.77
C ASP A 18 0.05 8.94 15.59
N GLY A 19 1.00 8.38 14.82
CA GLY A 19 1.05 6.95 14.52
C GLY A 19 -0.07 6.46 13.59
N ARG A 20 -0.84 7.34 12.94
CA ARG A 20 -1.88 6.98 11.96
C ARG A 20 -1.30 6.87 10.56
N TRP A 21 -1.87 5.99 9.76
CA TRP A 21 -1.34 5.66 8.43
C TRP A 21 -2.41 5.66 7.34
N GLN A 22 -2.00 6.00 6.13
CA GLN A 22 -2.82 6.02 4.93
C GLN A 22 -2.17 5.15 3.85
N LEU A 23 -2.97 4.36 3.14
CA LEU A 23 -2.56 3.58 1.98
C LEU A 23 -3.12 4.19 0.71
N SER A 24 -2.24 4.44 -0.26
CA SER A 24 -2.57 4.88 -1.61
C SER A 24 -2.11 3.83 -2.61
N VAL A 25 -2.92 3.57 -3.64
CA VAL A 25 -2.62 2.62 -4.72
C VAL A 25 -2.47 3.39 -6.02
N HIS A 26 -1.38 3.15 -6.74
CA HIS A 26 -1.03 3.86 -7.97
C HIS A 26 -0.84 2.90 -9.14
N ASP A 27 -1.01 3.40 -10.36
CA ASP A 27 -0.68 2.66 -11.58
C ASP A 27 0.79 2.84 -12.02
N GLU A 28 1.11 2.43 -13.25
CA GLU A 28 2.48 2.49 -13.78
C GLU A 28 3.00 3.93 -13.98
N ALA A 29 2.11 4.89 -14.19
CA ALA A 29 2.44 6.31 -14.37
C ALA A 29 2.46 7.09 -13.05
N ASP A 30 2.36 6.39 -11.91
CA ASP A 30 2.18 6.96 -10.57
C ASP A 30 0.84 7.69 -10.34
N ASP A 31 -0.13 7.50 -11.24
CA ASP A 31 -1.46 8.07 -11.08
C ASP A 31 -2.21 7.34 -9.95
N GLU A 32 -2.78 8.11 -9.01
CA GLU A 32 -3.54 7.56 -7.88
C GLU A 32 -4.83 6.89 -8.38
N LEU A 33 -4.95 5.59 -8.13
CA LEU A 33 -6.17 4.82 -8.36
C LEU A 33 -7.12 4.90 -7.17
N GLY A 34 -6.58 5.02 -5.96
CA GLY A 34 -7.36 5.29 -4.77
C GLY A 34 -6.60 5.22 -3.46
N THR A 35 -7.22 5.81 -2.44
CA THR A 35 -6.62 6.03 -1.12
C THR A 35 -7.57 5.62 0.00
N LEU A 36 -7.03 5.00 1.05
CA LEU A 36 -7.76 4.49 2.20
C LEU A 36 -6.99 4.76 3.50
N GLY A 37 -7.67 5.14 4.57
CA GLY A 37 -7.07 5.12 5.92
C GLY A 37 -6.93 3.68 6.41
N LEU A 38 -5.80 3.34 7.03
CA LEU A 38 -5.53 1.96 7.46
C LEU A 38 -6.22 1.59 8.77
N GLY A 39 -6.67 2.55 9.58
CA GLY A 39 -7.39 2.26 10.83
C GLY A 39 -6.55 1.49 11.87
N VAL A 40 -5.23 1.44 11.69
CA VAL A 40 -4.23 0.95 12.63
C VAL A 40 -3.37 2.13 13.07
N GLU A 41 -2.99 2.12 14.34
CA GLU A 41 -2.08 3.09 14.95
C GLU A 41 -0.86 2.35 15.49
N GLY A 42 0.35 2.89 15.29
CA GLY A 42 1.58 2.26 15.78
C GLY A 42 2.79 2.49 14.88
N SER A 43 3.84 1.70 15.11
CA SER A 43 5.04 1.73 14.28
C SER A 43 4.85 0.94 12.98
N TRP A 44 5.61 1.29 11.94
CA TRP A 44 5.57 0.60 10.64
C TRP A 44 5.63 -0.94 10.78
N ASP A 45 6.69 -1.43 11.42
CA ASP A 45 6.82 -2.82 11.88
C ASP A 45 6.83 -2.75 13.42
N PRO A 46 6.01 -3.55 14.14
CA PRO A 46 5.23 -4.70 13.69
C PRO A 46 3.75 -4.45 13.42
N ASP A 47 3.25 -3.24 13.57
CA ASP A 47 1.80 -3.00 13.61
C ASP A 47 1.20 -2.78 12.21
N VAL A 48 1.82 -1.93 11.40
CA VAL A 48 1.24 -1.40 10.16
C VAL A 48 1.50 -2.31 8.97
N GLU A 49 2.74 -2.76 8.78
CA GLU A 49 3.14 -3.57 7.63
C GLU A 49 2.28 -4.84 7.46
N PRO A 50 2.05 -5.65 8.53
CA PRO A 50 1.17 -6.82 8.42
C PRO A 50 -0.28 -6.44 8.11
N HIS A 51 -0.75 -5.30 8.63
CA HIS A 51 -2.11 -4.81 8.38
C HIS A 51 -2.27 -4.37 6.92
N VAL A 52 -1.30 -3.65 6.35
CA VAL A 52 -1.30 -3.26 4.94
C VAL A 52 -1.33 -4.48 4.04
N ALA A 53 -0.52 -5.50 4.33
CA ALA A 53 -0.52 -6.74 3.56
C ALA A 53 -1.91 -7.40 3.53
N PHE A 54 -2.62 -7.42 4.66
CA PHE A 54 -4.01 -7.88 4.73
C PHE A 54 -4.96 -7.03 3.88
N VAL A 55 -4.88 -5.70 4.00
CA VAL A 55 -5.73 -4.76 3.24
C VAL A 55 -5.51 -4.92 1.73
N LEU A 56 -4.27 -5.02 1.27
CA LEU A 56 -3.95 -5.21 -0.15
C LEU A 56 -4.63 -6.47 -0.72
N VAL A 57 -4.62 -7.58 0.02
CA VAL A 57 -5.33 -8.80 -0.40
C VAL A 57 -6.83 -8.57 -0.53
N GLN A 58 -7.46 -7.79 0.37
CA GLN A 58 -8.88 -7.44 0.26
C GLN A 58 -9.18 -6.55 -0.97
N LEU A 59 -8.22 -5.74 -1.40
CA LEU A 59 -8.32 -4.95 -2.63
C LEU A 59 -8.06 -5.78 -3.91
N GLY A 60 -7.76 -7.08 -3.76
CA GLY A 60 -7.36 -7.94 -4.87
C GLY A 60 -5.97 -7.62 -5.38
N LEU A 61 -5.03 -7.27 -4.49
CA LEU A 61 -3.63 -6.97 -4.79
C LEU A 61 -2.71 -7.90 -4.00
N ALA A 62 -1.58 -8.27 -4.60
CA ALA A 62 -0.50 -8.97 -3.92
C ALA A 62 0.80 -8.19 -4.03
N LEU A 63 1.59 -8.19 -2.95
CA LEU A 63 2.95 -7.67 -2.95
C LEU A 63 3.87 -8.51 -3.83
N ARG A 64 4.86 -7.86 -4.45
CA ARG A 64 5.86 -8.53 -5.28
C ARG A 64 7.22 -8.58 -4.58
N GLY A 65 7.63 -9.77 -4.16
CA GLY A 65 8.91 -10.02 -3.48
C GLY A 65 8.71 -10.43 -2.02
N SER A 66 9.80 -10.84 -1.36
CA SER A 66 9.77 -11.29 0.04
C SER A 66 9.96 -10.17 1.07
N ASP A 67 10.61 -9.08 0.68
CA ASP A 67 10.80 -7.85 1.45
C ASP A 67 10.64 -6.66 0.48
N PRO A 68 9.39 -6.33 0.13
CA PRO A 68 9.09 -5.47 -1.00
C PRO A 68 9.07 -3.98 -0.64
N TRP A 69 8.97 -3.65 0.64
CA TRP A 69 8.82 -2.28 1.13
C TRP A 69 10.17 -1.56 1.16
N ARG A 70 10.16 -0.35 0.62
CA ARG A 70 11.29 0.57 0.63
C ARG A 70 10.77 1.96 0.94
N GLU A 71 11.43 2.62 1.87
CA GLU A 71 11.22 4.03 2.15
C GLU A 71 11.70 4.87 0.97
N ASP A 72 10.89 5.84 0.54
CA ASP A 72 11.25 6.79 -0.51
C ASP A 72 11.87 8.09 0.05
N GLU A 73 12.12 9.07 -0.83
CA GLU A 73 12.74 10.35 -0.44
C GLU A 73 11.88 11.19 0.52
N LEU A 74 10.59 10.89 0.64
CA LEU A 74 9.64 11.57 1.52
C LEU A 74 9.42 10.84 2.85
N GLY A 75 10.00 9.65 3.01
CA GLY A 75 9.76 8.80 4.18
C GLY A 75 8.58 7.83 4.01
N ASP A 76 7.97 7.78 2.82
CA ASP A 76 6.82 6.92 2.57
C ASP A 76 7.27 5.51 2.25
N GLN A 77 6.53 4.53 2.76
CA GLN A 77 6.80 3.13 2.49
C GLN A 77 6.16 2.75 1.16
N ARG A 78 6.98 2.35 0.20
CA ARG A 78 6.54 2.01 -1.15
C ARG A 78 6.87 0.57 -1.50
N ALA A 79 5.91 -0.14 -2.08
CA ALA A 79 6.11 -1.50 -2.54
C ALA A 79 5.42 -1.78 -3.89
N PRO A 80 6.05 -2.62 -4.75
CA PRO A 80 5.41 -3.09 -5.96
C PRO A 80 4.27 -4.08 -5.66
N VAL A 81 3.14 -3.91 -6.36
CA VAL A 81 1.96 -4.79 -6.26
C VAL A 81 1.53 -5.33 -7.63
N LEU A 82 0.76 -6.40 -7.60
CA LEU A 82 0.13 -7.01 -8.78
C LEU A 82 -1.37 -7.28 -8.51
N PRO A 83 -2.25 -6.99 -9.48
CA PRO A 83 -3.66 -7.38 -9.39
C PRO A 83 -3.86 -8.90 -9.36
N LEU A 84 -4.77 -9.34 -8.49
CA LEU A 84 -5.22 -10.71 -8.32
C LEU A 84 -6.48 -10.99 -9.15
N GLY A 85 -6.41 -10.83 -10.48
CA GLY A 85 -7.42 -11.32 -11.45
C GLY A 85 -8.70 -10.49 -11.69
#